data_AF-A0A418VRZ2-F1
#
_entry.id   AF-A0A418VRZ2-F1
#
_cell.length_a   1.000
_cell.length_b   1.000
_cell.length_c   1.000
_cell.angle_alpha   90.00
_cell.angle_beta   90.00
_cell.angle_gamma   90.00
#
_symmetry.space_group_name_H-M   'P 1'
#
loop_
_entity.id
_entity.type
_entity.pdbx_description
1 polymer ?
#
loop_
_entity_poly.entity_id
_entity_poly.type
_entity_poly.pdbx_seq_one_letter_code
_entity_poly.pdbx_strand_id
1 'polypeptide(L)'
;MIESQFLRHLADFGADPTRWPPELRAEAERALAVSPRLRAARREAEAFDRLLSGAAPQIDEARVARLLSRVAQTARATPQDTLMVLLLGRTPRWTAAALCVALVTLGWLAGNQLAAPASLPRGQAVALLSDDVTTLFDGDSR
;
A
#
# COMPACT_ATOMS: atom_id res chain seq x y z
N MET A 1 -15.55 -26.13 -29.20
CA MET A 1 -15.29 -25.20 -28.07
C MET A 1 -16.49 -25.12 -27.13
N ILE A 2 -16.26 -25.16 -25.82
CA ILE A 2 -17.29 -24.93 -24.79
C ILE A 2 -17.42 -23.43 -24.45
N GLU A 3 -18.54 -23.01 -23.86
CA GLU A 3 -18.84 -21.60 -23.59
C GLU A 3 -17.74 -20.87 -22.81
N SER A 4 -17.20 -21.46 -21.75
CA SER A 4 -16.13 -20.85 -20.94
C SER A 4 -14.85 -20.60 -21.74
N GLN A 5 -14.50 -21.50 -22.66
CA GLN A 5 -13.36 -21.32 -23.55
C GLN A 5 -13.60 -20.17 -24.52
N PHE A 6 -14.81 -20.09 -25.09
CA PHE A 6 -15.19 -18.99 -25.99
C PHE A 6 -15.09 -17.64 -25.29
N LEU A 7 -15.64 -17.52 -24.08
CA LEU A 7 -15.61 -16.26 -23.31
C LEU A 7 -14.19 -15.84 -22.95
N ARG A 8 -13.31 -16.80 -22.61
CA ARG A 8 -11.90 -16.52 -22.39
C ARG A 8 -11.22 -15.99 -23.65
N HIS A 9 -11.42 -16.65 -24.80
CA HIS A 9 -10.83 -16.17 -26.06
C HIS A 9 -11.40 -14.82 -26.51
N LEU A 10 -12.67 -14.55 -26.21
CA LEU A 10 -13.28 -13.24 -26.44
C LEU A 10 -12.61 -12.15 -25.59
N ALA A 11 -12.20 -12.45 -24.36
CA ALA A 11 -11.46 -11.53 -23.52
C ALA A 11 -10.01 -11.33 -24.01
N ASP A 12 -9.36 -12.40 -24.49
CA ASP A 12 -7.96 -12.35 -24.93
C ASP A 12 -7.78 -11.62 -26.27
N PHE A 13 -8.67 -11.89 -27.25
CA PHE A 13 -8.53 -11.41 -28.63
C PHE A 13 -9.53 -10.30 -28.99
N GLY A 14 -10.50 -10.00 -28.13
CA GLY A 14 -11.58 -9.07 -28.42
C GLY A 14 -12.62 -9.64 -29.38
N ALA A 15 -13.55 -8.78 -29.81
CA ALA A 15 -14.69 -9.22 -30.60
C ALA A 15 -14.40 -9.35 -32.11
N ASP A 16 -13.27 -8.82 -32.56
CA ASP A 16 -12.82 -8.80 -33.94
C ASP A 16 -12.24 -10.17 -34.38
N PRO A 17 -12.91 -10.90 -35.29
CA PRO A 17 -12.47 -12.23 -35.71
C PRO A 17 -11.10 -12.25 -36.41
N THR A 18 -10.66 -11.11 -36.97
CA THR A 18 -9.36 -11.04 -37.66
C THR A 18 -8.19 -11.19 -36.71
N ARG A 19 -8.38 -10.85 -35.43
CA ARG A 19 -7.36 -10.98 -34.37
C ARG A 19 -7.22 -12.40 -33.84
N TRP A 20 -8.21 -13.25 -34.12
CA TRP A 20 -8.22 -14.63 -33.64
C TRP A 20 -7.33 -15.51 -34.53
N PRO A 21 -6.60 -16.47 -33.95
CA PRO A 21 -5.93 -17.54 -34.70
C PRO A 21 -6.90 -18.29 -35.62
N PRO A 22 -6.46 -18.71 -36.82
CA PRO A 22 -7.36 -19.26 -37.84
C PRO A 22 -8.10 -20.53 -37.39
N GLU A 23 -7.45 -21.38 -36.59
CA GLU A 23 -8.05 -22.60 -36.03
C GLU A 23 -9.16 -22.25 -35.03
N LEU A 24 -8.91 -21.25 -34.18
CA LEU A 24 -9.88 -20.79 -33.17
C LEU A 24 -11.07 -20.06 -33.81
N ARG A 25 -10.84 -19.35 -34.92
CA ARG A 25 -11.91 -18.65 -35.66
C ARG A 25 -12.98 -19.61 -36.16
N ALA A 26 -12.57 -20.71 -36.81
CA ALA A 26 -13.50 -21.72 -37.32
C ALA A 26 -14.29 -22.44 -36.21
N GLU A 27 -13.69 -22.61 -35.02
CA GLU A 27 -14.39 -23.13 -33.85
C GLU A 27 -15.36 -22.13 -33.22
N ALA A 28 -14.96 -20.86 -33.15
CA ALA A 28 -15.76 -19.76 -32.65
C ALA A 28 -17.02 -19.54 -33.51
N GLU A 29 -16.87 -19.57 -34.84
CA GLU A 29 -18.00 -19.46 -35.78
C GLU A 29 -19.01 -20.59 -35.59
N ARG A 30 -18.53 -21.84 -35.44
CA ARG A 30 -19.39 -22.99 -35.13
C ARG A 30 -20.12 -22.81 -33.80
N ALA A 31 -19.44 -22.31 -32.76
CA ALA A 31 -20.05 -22.06 -31.45
C ALA A 31 -21.11 -20.93 -31.51
N LEU A 32 -20.84 -19.87 -32.26
CA LEU A 32 -21.76 -18.75 -32.47
C LEU A 32 -23.01 -19.14 -33.27
N ALA A 33 -22.88 -20.07 -34.22
CA ALA A 33 -24.01 -20.57 -35.01
C ALA A 33 -25.03 -21.31 -34.13
N VAL A 34 -24.56 -22.01 -33.09
CA VAL A 34 -25.39 -22.85 -32.22
C VAL A 34 -25.96 -22.06 -31.03
N SER A 35 -25.17 -21.14 -30.44
CA SER A 35 -25.56 -20.49 -29.18
C SER A 35 -25.97 -19.02 -29.35
N PRO A 36 -27.24 -18.65 -29.07
CA PRO A 36 -27.66 -17.25 -29.03
C PRO A 36 -26.99 -16.45 -27.92
N ARG A 37 -26.62 -17.11 -26.81
CA ARG A 37 -25.94 -16.48 -25.68
C ARG A 37 -24.53 -16.01 -26.05
N LEU A 38 -23.77 -16.82 -26.78
CA LEU A 38 -22.45 -16.43 -27.26
C LEU A 38 -22.52 -15.28 -28.27
N ARG A 39 -23.57 -15.24 -29.10
CA ARG A 39 -23.83 -14.09 -30.00
C ARG A 39 -24.15 -12.81 -29.23
N ALA A 40 -24.81 -12.89 -28.08
CA ALA A 40 -25.03 -11.74 -27.21
C ALA A 40 -23.71 -11.25 -26.61
N ALA A 41 -22.90 -12.16 -26.03
CA ALA A 41 -21.59 -11.83 -25.48
C ALA A 41 -20.66 -11.20 -26.53
N ARG A 42 -20.64 -11.72 -27.77
CA ARG A 42 -19.85 -11.13 -28.86
C ARG A 42 -20.29 -9.70 -29.18
N ARG A 43 -21.60 -9.43 -29.25
CA ARG A 43 -22.13 -8.08 -29.52
C ARG A 43 -21.80 -7.09 -28.41
N GLU A 44 -21.77 -7.54 -27.15
CA GLU A 44 -21.35 -6.73 -26.01
C GLU A 44 -19.87 -6.36 -26.12
N ALA A 45 -19.01 -7.34 -26.43
CA ALA A 45 -17.60 -7.09 -26.69
C ALA A 45 -17.38 -6.16 -27.91
N GLU A 46 -18.14 -6.31 -29.00
CA GLU A 46 -18.10 -5.38 -30.15
C GLU A 46 -18.52 -3.96 -29.77
N ALA A 47 -19.47 -3.79 -28.84
CA ALA A 47 -19.87 -2.48 -28.34
C ALA A 47 -18.75 -1.84 -27.51
N PHE A 48 -18.09 -2.63 -26.66
CA PHE A 48 -16.95 -2.18 -25.88
C PHE A 48 -15.76 -1.80 -26.76
N ASP A 49 -15.41 -2.64 -27.73
CA ASP A 49 -14.32 -2.38 -28.69
C ASP A 49 -14.55 -1.07 -29.46
N ARG A 50 -15.81 -0.75 -29.79
CA ARG A 50 -16.17 0.54 -30.41
C ARG A 50 -15.89 1.74 -29.52
N LEU A 51 -16.15 1.62 -28.21
CA LEU A 51 -15.83 2.70 -27.25
C LEU A 51 -14.31 2.95 -27.19
N LEU A 52 -13.50 1.91 -27.34
CA LEU A 52 -12.04 2.00 -27.34
C LEU A 52 -11.46 2.47 -28.68
N SER A 53 -12.12 2.18 -29.79
CA SER A 53 -11.67 2.55 -31.15
C SER A 53 -11.78 4.04 -31.46
N GLY A 54 -12.40 4.83 -30.58
CA GLY A 54 -12.49 6.27 -30.72
C GLY A 54 -11.11 6.94 -30.66
N ALA A 55 -10.94 8.05 -31.39
CA ALA A 55 -9.79 8.90 -31.21
C ALA A 55 -9.69 9.30 -29.74
N ALA A 56 -8.50 9.14 -29.14
CA ALA A 56 -8.28 9.57 -27.76
C ALA A 56 -8.71 11.05 -27.65
N PRO A 57 -9.56 11.40 -26.66
CA PRO A 57 -9.99 12.78 -26.52
C PRO A 57 -8.75 13.64 -26.32
N GLN A 58 -8.66 14.77 -27.03
CA GLN A 58 -7.59 15.72 -26.78
C GLN A 58 -7.73 16.25 -25.34
N ILE A 59 -6.76 15.91 -24.50
CA ILE A 59 -6.74 16.34 -23.10
C ILE A 59 -6.03 17.71 -23.05
N ASP A 60 -6.72 18.71 -22.53
CA ASP A 60 -6.13 20.02 -22.23
C ASP A 60 -5.17 19.89 -21.04
N GLU A 61 -3.88 20.08 -21.28
CA GLU A 61 -2.84 20.07 -20.24
C GLU A 61 -3.10 21.10 -19.13
N ALA A 62 -3.70 22.25 -19.46
CA ALA A 62 -4.06 23.23 -18.45
C ALA A 62 -5.16 22.71 -17.52
N ARG A 63 -6.09 21.88 -18.03
CA ARG A 63 -7.09 21.19 -17.22
C ARG A 63 -6.46 20.15 -16.30
N VAL A 64 -5.48 19.39 -16.78
CA VAL A 64 -4.74 18.41 -15.96
C VAL A 64 -3.98 19.12 -14.85
N ALA A 65 -3.25 20.19 -15.16
CA ALA A 65 -2.52 20.98 -14.17
C ALA A 65 -3.44 21.55 -13.08
N ARG A 66 -4.63 22.06 -13.46
CA ARG A 66 -5.66 22.52 -12.50
C ARG A 66 -6.21 21.39 -11.63
N LEU A 67 -6.36 20.19 -12.17
CA LEU A 67 -6.81 19.04 -11.38
C LEU A 67 -5.73 18.61 -10.38
N LEU A 68 -4.48 18.49 -10.84
CA LEU A 68 -3.34 18.12 -10.00
C LEU A 68 -3.11 19.13 -8.88
N SER A 69 -3.25 20.43 -9.15
CA SER A 69 -3.11 21.46 -8.12
C SER A 69 -4.20 21.36 -7.06
N ARG A 70 -5.46 21.10 -7.45
CA ARG A 70 -6.57 20.86 -6.52
C ARG A 70 -6.34 19.62 -5.66
N VAL A 71 -5.96 18.50 -6.29
CA VAL A 71 -5.68 17.25 -5.58
C VAL A 71 -4.52 17.44 -4.60
N ALA A 72 -3.44 18.10 -5.01
CA ALA A 72 -2.31 18.39 -4.13
C ALA A 72 -2.72 19.28 -2.94
N GLN A 73 -3.59 20.26 -3.17
CA GLN A 73 -4.12 21.11 -2.11
C GLN A 73 -4.97 20.31 -1.12
N THR A 74 -5.86 19.43 -1.61
CA THR A 74 -6.65 18.54 -0.75
C THR A 74 -5.78 17.54 0.00
N ALA A 75 -4.78 16.96 -0.65
CA ALA A 75 -3.85 16.02 -0.03
C ALA A 75 -3.05 16.69 1.11
N ARG A 76 -2.61 17.94 0.92
CA ARG A 76 -1.93 18.73 1.97
C ARG A 76 -2.87 19.14 3.11
N ALA A 77 -4.15 19.36 2.83
CA ALA A 77 -5.15 19.71 3.84
C ALA A 77 -5.68 18.49 4.61
N THR A 78 -5.39 17.27 4.14
CA THR A 78 -5.78 16.05 4.82
C THR A 78 -4.81 15.83 5.98
N PRO A 79 -5.29 15.71 7.23
CA PRO A 79 -4.43 15.35 8.34
C PRO A 79 -3.81 14.00 8.01
N GLN A 80 -2.49 13.94 7.91
CA GLN A 80 -1.81 12.65 7.90
C GLN A 80 -2.01 12.08 9.29
N ASP A 81 -2.77 10.99 9.40
CA ASP A 81 -2.81 10.20 10.62
C ASP A 81 -1.39 9.65 10.81
N THR A 82 -0.59 10.43 11.54
CA THR A 82 0.81 10.16 11.84
C THR A 82 0.92 8.78 12.47
N LEU A 83 2.06 8.11 12.33
CA LEU A 83 2.34 6.83 12.98
C LEU A 83 1.96 6.79 14.47
N MET A 84 1.92 7.93 15.18
CA MET A 84 1.34 8.04 16.53
C MET A 84 -0.15 7.68 16.64
N VAL A 85 -1.01 8.01 15.68
CA VAL A 85 -2.44 7.63 15.69
C VAL A 85 -2.60 6.13 15.44
N LEU A 86 -1.71 5.54 14.64
CA LEU A 86 -1.66 4.09 14.38
C LEU A 86 -1.03 3.29 15.53
N LEU A 87 0.04 3.80 16.15
CA LEU A 87 0.78 3.13 17.24
C LEU A 87 0.14 3.34 18.60
N LEU A 88 -0.41 4.52 18.86
CA LEU A 88 -1.02 4.86 20.15
C LEU A 88 -2.55 4.74 20.11
N GLY A 89 -3.16 4.55 18.94
CA GLY A 89 -4.60 4.55 18.80
C GLY A 89 -5.22 5.87 19.28
N ARG A 90 -6.55 5.95 19.24
CA ARG A 90 -7.31 7.05 19.87
C ARG A 90 -7.36 6.83 21.39
N THR A 91 -6.21 6.76 22.06
CA THR A 91 -6.16 6.56 23.51
C THR A 91 -6.85 7.72 24.22
N PRO A 92 -7.84 7.43 25.10
CA PRO A 92 -8.50 8.48 25.86
C PRO A 92 -7.47 9.21 26.73
N ARG A 93 -7.57 10.54 26.81
CA ARG A 93 -6.59 11.43 27.47
C ARG A 93 -6.19 10.99 28.89
N TRP A 94 -7.09 10.29 29.57
CA TRP A 94 -6.88 9.70 30.90
C TRP A 94 -5.84 8.58 30.93
N THR A 95 -5.73 7.74 29.89
CA THR A 95 -4.72 6.66 29.88
C THR A 95 -3.32 7.21 29.64
N ALA A 96 -3.18 8.24 28.79
CA ALA A 96 -1.92 8.94 28.60
C ALA A 96 -1.47 9.64 29.90
N ALA A 97 -2.39 10.32 30.59
CA ALA A 97 -2.10 10.94 31.89
C ALA A 97 -1.71 9.89 32.95
N ALA A 98 -2.42 8.76 33.01
CA ALA A 98 -2.11 7.66 33.92
C ALA A 98 -0.71 7.07 33.65
N LEU A 99 -0.32 6.93 32.37
CA LEU A 99 1.02 6.46 31.99
C LEU A 99 2.11 7.45 32.39
N CYS A 100 1.90 8.75 32.20
CA CYS A 100 2.84 9.77 32.69
C CYS A 100 2.98 9.72 34.21
N VAL A 101 1.87 9.62 34.94
CA VAL A 101 1.90 9.50 36.41
C VAL A 101 2.62 8.22 36.83
N ALA A 102 2.36 7.09 36.15
CA ALA A 102 3.03 5.82 36.43
C ALA A 102 4.55 5.91 36.17
N LEU A 103 4.99 6.59 35.12
CA LEU A 103 6.42 6.79 34.86
C LEU A 103 7.08 7.70 35.92
N VAL A 104 6.38 8.75 36.37
CA VAL A 104 6.87 9.63 37.44
C VAL A 104 6.97 8.90 38.77
N THR A 105 5.95 8.10 39.14
CA THR A 105 5.98 7.32 40.39
C THR A 105 7.05 6.23 40.34
N LEU A 106 7.25 5.59 39.18
CA LEU A 106 8.28 4.57 39.00
C LEU A 106 9.69 5.17 39.03
N GLY A 107 9.89 6.36 38.44
CA GLY A 107 11.14 7.12 38.55
C GLY A 107 11.42 7.59 39.98
N TRP A 108 10.39 8.01 40.71
CA TRP A 108 10.51 8.39 42.12
C TRP A 108 10.87 7.20 43.01
N LEU A 109 10.23 6.04 42.79
CA LEU A 109 10.52 4.80 43.53
C LEU A 109 11.94 4.28 43.23
N ALA A 110 12.38 4.32 41.98
CA ALA A 110 13.74 3.97 41.59
C ALA A 110 14.78 4.92 42.21
N GLY A 111 14.50 6.23 42.23
CA GLY A 111 15.35 7.22 42.90
C GLY A 111 15.43 7.00 44.42
N ASN A 112 14.34 6.59 45.07
CA ASN A 112 14.32 6.29 46.49
C ASN A 112 15.11 5.00 46.84
N GLN A 113 15.08 4.00 45.96
CA GLN A 113 15.88 2.77 46.10
C GLN A 113 17.38 3.04 45.90
N LEU A 114 17.76 3.95 45.00
CA LEU A 114 19.15 4.39 44.78
C LEU A 114 19.69 5.30 45.90
N ALA A 115 18.81 5.93 46.69
CA ALA A 115 19.17 6.69 47.88
C ALA A 115 19.33 5.82 49.14
N ALA A 116 18.92 4.55 49.10
CA ALA A 116 19.28 3.58 50.12
C ALA A 116 20.78 3.26 49.95
N PRO A 117 21.63 3.41 50.99
CA PRO A 117 23.04 3.10 50.86
C PRO A 117 23.20 1.58 50.69
N ALA A 118 23.30 1.13 49.45
CA ALA A 118 23.82 -0.20 49.15
C ALA A 118 25.29 -0.22 49.58
N SER A 119 25.55 -0.81 50.75
CA SER A 119 26.87 -1.18 51.21
C SER A 119 27.44 -2.25 50.28
N LEU A 120 28.04 -1.83 49.17
CA LEU A 120 28.84 -2.70 48.29
C LEU A 120 30.34 -2.53 48.61
N PRO A 121 31.11 -3.64 48.72
CA PRO A 121 32.54 -3.58 49.02
C PRO A 121 33.31 -2.90 47.88
N ARG A 122 34.25 -2.04 48.28
CA ARG A 122 35.03 -1.06 47.50
C ARG A 122 36.02 -1.66 46.47
N GLY A 123 35.78 -2.86 45.97
CA GLY A 123 36.75 -3.60 45.14
C GLY A 123 36.38 -3.82 43.67
N GLN A 124 35.10 -3.72 43.28
CA GLN A 124 34.68 -4.13 41.92
C GLN A 124 34.43 -2.97 40.94
N ALA A 125 34.37 -1.72 41.39
CA ALA A 125 34.07 -0.57 40.54
C ALA A 125 35.25 -0.11 39.64
N VAL A 126 36.46 -0.64 39.84
CA VAL A 126 37.65 -0.25 39.05
C VAL A 126 37.89 -1.19 37.86
N ALA A 127 37.20 -2.34 37.77
CA ALA A 127 37.46 -3.35 36.74
C ALA A 127 36.56 -3.26 35.48
N LEU A 128 35.59 -2.35 35.41
CA LEU A 128 34.68 -2.22 34.26
C LEU A 128 34.80 -0.88 33.50
N LEU A 129 35.80 -0.06 33.85
CA LEU A 129 36.12 1.21 33.16
C LEU A 129 37.20 1.04 32.07
N SER A 130 37.69 -0.18 31.87
CA SER A 130 38.62 -0.51 30.79
C SER A 130 37.97 -1.48 29.81
N ASP A 131 38.06 -1.09 28.54
CA ASP A 131 37.92 -1.88 27.31
C ASP A 131 36.58 -1.86 26.55
N ASP A 132 36.67 -1.17 25.41
CA ASP A 132 36.00 -1.35 24.12
C ASP A 132 34.69 -0.61 23.83
N VAL A 133 34.85 0.70 23.61
CA VAL A 133 34.06 1.46 22.63
C VAL A 133 34.50 1.03 21.22
N THR A 134 33.79 0.08 20.62
CA THR A 134 33.85 -0.13 19.16
C THR A 134 32.93 0.89 18.49
N THR A 135 33.52 1.95 17.94
CA THR A 135 32.88 2.92 17.07
C THR A 135 32.47 2.25 15.75
N LEU A 136 31.25 1.72 15.68
CA LEU A 136 30.67 1.08 14.47
C LEU A 136 30.08 2.10 13.47
N PHE A 137 30.45 3.37 13.54
CA PHE A 137 30.01 4.40 12.58
C PHE A 137 31.12 5.42 12.39
N ASP A 138 32.19 5.02 11.71
CA ASP A 138 32.97 5.96 10.92
C ASP A 138 32.59 5.75 9.44
N GLY A 139 32.20 6.85 8.81
CA GLY A 139 31.63 6.87 7.48
C GLY A 139 32.69 6.58 6.43
N ASP A 140 32.47 5.53 5.66
CA ASP A 140 33.20 5.28 4.42
C ASP A 140 32.88 6.43 3.45
N SER A 141 33.87 7.29 3.24
CA SER A 141 33.88 8.29 2.19
C SER A 141 35.16 8.12 1.40
N ARG A 142 35.11 7.23 0.40
CA ARG A 142 35.87 7.32 -0.84
C ARG A 142 35.14 6.65 -2.00
#